data_AF-X0YYY6-F1
#
_entry.id   AF-X0YYY6-F1
#
_cell.length_a   1.000
_cell.length_b   1.000
_cell.length_c   1.000
_cell.angle_alpha   90.00
_cell.angle_beta   90.00
_cell.angle_gamma   90.00
#
_symmetry.space_group_name_H-M   'P 1'
#
loop_
_entity.id
_entity.type
_entity.pdbx_description
1 polymer ?
#
loop_
_entity_poly.entity_id
_entity_poly.type
_entity_poly.pdbx_seq_one_letter_code
_entity_poly.pdbx_strand_id
1 'polypeptide(L)'
;MKILVAFYSRSGKTKKVAKAISDILKCDKEEIFDIKSREGILGFLSAGTDANFRRLTAIKEIKNTPSLYDLVIIGTPIWSSNISTPIRTYLFLYKEEFKKLAFFCTRLGS
;
A
#
# COMPACT_ATOMS: atom_id res chain seq x y z
N MET A 1 8.18 -0.96 21.05
CA MET A 1 7.56 -0.23 19.93
C MET A 1 6.90 -1.23 19.00
N LYS A 2 5.59 -1.13 18.81
CA LYS A 2 4.83 -2.03 17.91
C LYS A 2 4.75 -1.40 16.52
N ILE A 3 5.24 -2.11 15.49
CA ILE A 3 5.35 -1.60 14.11
C ILE A 3 4.50 -2.45 13.18
N LEU A 4 3.80 -1.81 12.24
CA LEU A 4 3.09 -2.47 11.14
C LEU A 4 3.68 -2.03 9.81
N VAL A 5 3.99 -2.98 8.93
CA VAL A 5 4.28 -2.71 7.51
C VAL A 5 3.03 -2.99 6.69
N ALA A 6 2.26 -1.97 6.35
CA ALA A 6 1.09 -2.06 5.48
C ALA A 6 1.49 -1.75 4.03
N PHE A 7 1.19 -2.61 3.07
CA PHE A 7 1.62 -2.40 1.68
C PHE A 7 0.64 -2.96 0.65
N TYR A 8 0.69 -2.43 -0.56
CA TYR A 8 0.02 -3.01 -1.72
C TYR A 8 1.06 -3.46 -2.75
N SER A 9 0.83 -4.58 -3.45
CA SER A 9 1.71 -4.99 -4.54
C SER A 9 0.98 -5.67 -5.68
N ARG A 10 1.03 -5.09 -6.87
CA ARG A 10 0.43 -5.69 -8.07
C ARG A 10 1.24 -6.85 -8.64
N SER A 11 2.56 -6.69 -8.71
CA SER A 11 3.48 -7.67 -9.33
C SER A 11 4.55 -8.20 -8.35
N GLY A 12 4.32 -8.04 -7.04
CA GLY A 12 5.19 -8.58 -5.98
C GLY A 12 6.46 -7.78 -5.67
N LYS A 13 6.80 -6.72 -6.42
CA LYS A 13 8.02 -5.92 -6.16
C LYS A 13 7.96 -5.19 -4.82
N THR A 14 6.88 -4.44 -4.56
CA THR A 14 6.64 -3.82 -3.24
C THR A 14 6.57 -4.85 -2.13
N LYS A 15 5.93 -6.00 -2.38
CA LYS A 15 5.82 -7.12 -1.41
C LYS A 15 7.19 -7.64 -0.98
N LYS A 16 8.14 -7.76 -1.92
CA LYS A 16 9.51 -8.18 -1.62
C LYS A 16 10.19 -7.21 -0.64
N VAL A 17 10.04 -5.90 -0.86
CA VAL A 17 10.60 -4.87 0.03
C VAL A 17 9.89 -4.86 1.38
N ALA A 18 8.56 -4.91 1.40
CA ALA A 18 7.77 -4.98 2.62
C ALA A 18 8.17 -6.17 3.51
N LYS A 19 8.33 -7.34 2.89
CA LYS A 19 8.81 -8.54 3.57
C LYS A 19 10.20 -8.33 4.16
N ALA A 20 11.14 -7.78 3.38
CA ALA A 20 12.49 -7.49 3.88
C ALA A 20 12.48 -6.54 5.08
N ILE A 21 11.68 -5.46 5.04
CA ILE A 21 11.54 -4.52 6.16
C ILE A 21 10.97 -5.23 7.39
N SER A 22 9.88 -5.98 7.24
CA SER A 22 9.25 -6.74 8.33
C SER A 22 10.20 -7.78 8.93
N ASP A 23 10.99 -8.47 8.09
CA ASP A 23 11.94 -9.50 8.53
C ASP A 23 13.15 -8.90 9.26
N ILE A 24 13.60 -7.69 8.89
CA ILE A 24 14.67 -6.94 9.57
C ILE A 24 14.18 -6.36 10.90
N LEU A 25 13.02 -5.70 10.89
CA LEU A 25 12.45 -5.05 12.07
C LEU A 25 11.73 -6.02 13.01
N LYS A 26 11.56 -7.28 12.61
CA LYS A 26 10.80 -8.31 13.35
C LYS A 26 9.40 -7.82 13.74
N CYS A 27 8.67 -7.27 12.78
CA CYS A 27 7.38 -6.63 13.01
C CYS A 27 6.26 -7.18 12.14
N ASP A 28 5.02 -6.80 12.46
CA ASP A 28 3.83 -7.21 11.72
C ASP A 28 3.83 -6.63 10.31
N LYS A 29 3.19 -7.35 9.38
CA LYS A 29 3.01 -6.92 8.00
C LYS A 29 1.62 -7.27 7.51
N GLU A 30 1.10 -6.41 6.66
CA GLU A 30 -0.22 -6.57 6.06
C GLU A 30 -0.20 -6.17 4.59
N GLU A 31 -0.70 -7.06 3.75
CA GLU A 31 -0.95 -6.76 2.34
C GLU A 31 -2.37 -6.24 2.18
N ILE A 32 -2.49 -5.01 1.68
CA ILE A 32 -3.75 -4.40 1.26
C ILE A 32 -4.13 -4.99 -0.09
N PHE A 33 -5.39 -5.41 -0.23
CA PHE A 33 -5.91 -5.98 -1.47
C PHE A 33 -6.98 -5.07 -2.08
N ASP A 34 -6.79 -4.71 -3.36
CA ASP A 34 -7.80 -4.05 -4.18
C ASP A 34 -8.89 -5.07 -4.56
N ILE A 35 -10.16 -4.72 -4.39
CA ILE A 35 -11.28 -5.56 -4.88
C ILE A 35 -11.33 -5.52 -6.41
N LYS A 36 -10.94 -4.40 -7.02
CA LYS A 36 -10.84 -4.27 -8.47
C LYS A 36 -9.58 -5.01 -8.96
N SER A 37 -9.76 -5.96 -9.87
CA SER A 37 -8.63 -6.64 -10.51
C SER A 37 -7.77 -5.63 -11.30
N ARG A 38 -6.44 -5.73 -11.12
CA ARG A 38 -5.44 -4.90 -11.79
C ARG A 38 -4.54 -5.71 -12.73
N GLU A 39 -4.97 -6.92 -13.07
CA GLU A 39 -4.19 -7.85 -13.89
C GLU A 39 -4.28 -7.51 -15.39
N GLY A 40 -3.25 -7.94 -16.13
CA GLY A 40 -3.15 -7.74 -17.57
C GLY A 40 -2.99 -6.27 -18.01
N ILE A 41 -3.06 -6.06 -19.34
CA ILE A 41 -2.84 -4.75 -19.97
C ILE A 41 -3.95 -3.77 -19.61
N LEU A 42 -5.22 -4.22 -19.63
CA LEU A 42 -6.36 -3.38 -19.24
C LEU A 42 -6.31 -3.00 -17.75
N GLY A 43 -5.89 -3.92 -16.89
CA GLY A 43 -5.64 -3.63 -15.47
C GLY A 43 -4.51 -2.63 -15.27
N PHE A 44 -3.45 -2.73 -16.07
CA PHE A 44 -2.35 -1.77 -16.07
C PHE A 44 -2.81 -0.35 -16.45
N LEU A 45 -3.52 -0.21 -17.57
CA LEU A 45 -4.02 1.08 -18.05
C LEU A 45 -5.01 1.69 -17.05
N SER A 46 -5.98 0.90 -16.57
CA SER A 46 -6.96 1.38 -15.59
C SER A 46 -6.32 1.78 -14.26
N ALA A 47 -5.28 1.08 -13.80
CA ALA A 47 -4.50 1.46 -12.63
C ALA A 47 -3.83 2.83 -12.82
N GLY A 48 -3.22 3.06 -13.99
CA GLY A 48 -2.61 4.34 -14.33
C GLY A 48 -3.62 5.50 -14.39
N THR A 49 -4.77 5.27 -15.03
CA THR A 49 -5.87 6.25 -15.11
C THR A 49 -6.42 6.58 -13.72
N ASP A 50 -6.73 5.57 -12.90
CA ASP A 50 -7.28 5.79 -11.56
C ASP A 50 -6.29 6.52 -10.64
N ALA A 51 -4.99 6.23 -10.76
CA ALA A 51 -3.95 6.93 -10.01
C ALA A 51 -3.82 8.41 -10.43
N ASN A 52 -3.86 8.69 -11.74
CA ASN A 52 -3.79 10.05 -12.28
C ASN A 52 -4.97 10.92 -11.82
N PHE A 53 -6.18 10.39 -11.88
CA PHE A 53 -7.38 11.09 -11.41
C PHE A 53 -7.57 11.03 -9.89
N ARG A 54 -6.58 10.52 -9.14
CA ARG A 54 -6.59 10.41 -7.67
C ARG A 54 -7.84 9.73 -7.11
N ARG A 55 -8.41 8.78 -7.87
CA ARG A 55 -9.63 8.08 -7.47
C ARG A 55 -9.41 7.24 -6.22
N LEU A 56 -10.49 6.96 -5.51
CA LEU A 56 -10.55 5.91 -4.51
C LEU A 56 -11.03 4.61 -5.16
N THR A 57 -10.73 3.50 -4.50
CA THR A 57 -11.23 2.17 -4.84
C THR A 57 -11.72 1.45 -3.58
N ALA A 58 -12.33 0.28 -3.73
CA ALA A 58 -12.71 -0.56 -2.61
C ALA A 58 -11.58 -1.55 -2.29
N ILE A 59 -11.20 -1.64 -1.02
CA ILE A 59 -10.19 -2.58 -0.55
C ILE A 59 -10.86 -3.67 0.28
N LYS A 60 -10.24 -4.86 0.35
CA LYS A 60 -10.67 -5.90 1.28
C LYS A 60 -10.49 -5.42 2.73
N GLU A 61 -11.23 -6.04 3.63
CA GLU A 61 -11.13 -5.79 5.06
C GLU A 61 -9.70 -6.00 5.56
N ILE A 62 -9.25 -5.09 6.43
CA ILE A 62 -7.93 -5.17 7.06
C ILE A 62 -8.00 -6.05 8.31
N LYS A 63 -6.89 -6.73 8.60
CA LYS A 63 -6.72 -7.61 9.75
C LYS A 63 -6.08 -6.90 10.93
N ASN A 64 -5.22 -5.90 10.67
CA ASN A 64 -4.50 -5.18 11.73
C ASN A 64 -5.02 -3.75 11.85
N THR A 65 -5.67 -3.44 12.98
CA THR A 65 -6.14 -2.09 13.29
C THR A 65 -4.94 -1.13 13.46
N PRO A 66 -4.81 -0.07 12.64
CA PRO A 66 -3.63 0.81 12.66
C PRO A 66 -3.40 1.53 13.99
N SER A 67 -4.47 1.89 14.70
CA SER A 67 -4.41 2.58 16.00
C SER A 67 -3.72 1.77 17.11
N LEU A 68 -3.57 0.45 16.93
CA LEU A 68 -2.85 -0.43 17.86
C LEU A 68 -1.33 -0.37 17.70
N TYR A 69 -0.81 0.32 16.67
CA TYR A 69 0.62 0.38 16.36
C TYR A 69 1.21 1.75 16.68
N ASP A 70 2.46 1.76 17.13
CA ASP A 70 3.21 3.00 17.42
C ASP A 70 3.73 3.65 16.12
N LEU A 71 4.00 2.82 15.11
CA LEU A 71 4.48 3.22 13.78
C LEU A 71 3.83 2.34 12.71
N VAL A 72 3.29 2.96 11.67
CA VAL A 72 2.86 2.27 10.44
C VAL A 72 3.74 2.68 9.27
N ILE A 73 4.43 1.71 8.68
CA ILE A 73 5.25 1.86 7.48
C ILE A 73 4.41 1.50 6.27
N ILE A 74 4.17 2.46 5.38
CA ILE A 74 3.29 2.30 4.22
C ILE A 74 4.12 2.09 2.95
N GLY A 75 3.87 0.95 2.29
CA GLY A 75 4.52 0.54 1.05
C GLY A 75 3.62 0.67 -0.18
N THR A 76 4.07 1.42 -1.19
CA THR A 76 3.25 1.65 -2.39
C THR A 76 4.05 1.53 -3.69
N PRO A 77 3.55 0.83 -4.73
CA PRO A 77 4.08 0.99 -6.07
C PRO A 77 3.65 2.36 -6.63
N ILE A 78 4.56 3.03 -7.33
CA ILE A 78 4.25 4.27 -8.04
C ILE A 78 3.56 3.94 -9.36
N TRP A 79 2.37 4.52 -9.55
CA TRP A 79 1.57 4.44 -10.77
C TRP A 79 1.34 5.85 -11.30
N SER A 80 1.75 6.10 -12.55
CA SER A 80 1.62 7.41 -13.19
C SER A 80 2.06 8.58 -12.28
N SER A 81 3.28 8.48 -11.73
CA SER A 81 3.87 9.46 -10.79
C SER A 81 3.07 9.69 -9.49
N ASN A 82 2.14 8.81 -9.15
CA ASN A 82 1.30 8.87 -7.95
C ASN A 82 1.42 7.57 -7.13
N ILE A 83 1.00 7.63 -5.86
CA ILE A 83 0.76 6.41 -5.08
C ILE A 83 -0.31 5.54 -5.74
N SER A 84 -0.22 4.23 -5.55
CA SER A 84 -1.26 3.31 -5.98
C SER A 84 -2.63 3.62 -5.37
N THR A 85 -3.69 3.45 -6.16
CA THR A 85 -5.08 3.66 -5.77
C THR A 85 -5.48 2.94 -4.47
N PRO A 86 -5.09 1.66 -4.24
CA PRO A 86 -5.45 0.95 -3.01
C PRO A 86 -4.81 1.56 -1.76
N ILE A 87 -3.56 2.02 -1.85
CA ILE A 87 -2.90 2.72 -0.74
C ILE A 87 -3.53 4.10 -0.50
N ARG A 88 -3.97 4.79 -1.56
CA ARG A 88 -4.75 6.03 -1.40
C ARG A 88 -6.04 5.79 -0.63
N THR A 89 -6.79 4.73 -0.96
CA THR A 89 -7.98 4.32 -0.19
C THR A 89 -7.64 4.03 1.25
N TYR A 90 -6.63 3.20 1.50
CA TYR A 90 -6.23 2.83 2.86
C TYR A 90 -5.88 4.07 3.70
N LEU A 91 -5.08 4.98 3.15
CA LEU A 91 -4.77 6.26 3.80
C LEU A 91 -6.03 7.09 4.05
N PHE A 92 -6.95 7.18 3.08
CA PHE A 92 -8.17 7.94 3.23
C PHE A 92 -9.07 7.41 4.35
N LEU A 93 -9.21 6.09 4.46
CA LEU A 93 -10.06 5.44 5.45
C LEU A 93 -9.48 5.53 6.88
N TYR A 94 -8.17 5.37 7.03
CA TYR A 94 -7.54 5.17 8.33
C TYR A 94 -6.65 6.34 8.78
N LYS A 95 -6.69 7.50 8.11
CA LYS A 95 -5.84 8.67 8.39
C LYS A 95 -5.83 9.11 9.86
N GLU A 96 -6.98 9.02 10.55
CA GLU A 96 -7.12 9.44 11.95
C GLU A 96 -6.62 8.37 12.94
N GLU A 97 -6.32 7.16 12.48
CA GLU A 97 -5.85 6.06 13.32
C GLU A 97 -4.32 6.00 13.44
N PHE A 98 -3.59 6.68 12.58
CA PHE A 98 -2.13 6.60 12.55
C PHE A 98 -1.48 7.48 13.61
N LYS A 99 -0.69 6.89 14.51
CA LYS A 99 0.13 7.64 15.47
C LYS A 99 1.39 8.23 14.82
N LYS A 100 2.16 7.40 14.11
CA LYS A 100 3.34 7.79 13.34
C LYS A 100 3.36 7.05 12.01
N LEU A 101 3.83 7.72 10.97
CA LEU A 101 3.93 7.18 9.62
C LEU A 101 5.36 7.23 9.08
N ALA A 102 5.72 6.19 8.34
CA ALA A 102 6.86 6.18 7.45
C ALA A 102 6.42 5.63 6.09
N PHE A 103 7.13 5.97 5.02
CA PHE A 103 6.75 5.57 3.67
C PHE A 103 7.94 4.96 2.93
N PHE A 104 7.66 3.97 2.10
CA PHE A 104 8.57 3.55 1.04
C PHE A 104 7.80 3.31 -0.25
N CYS A 105 8.51 3.39 -1.38
CA CYS A 105 7.90 3.10 -2.66
C CYS A 105 8.79 2.24 -3.55
N THR A 106 8.16 1.60 -4.53
CA THR A 106 8.86 0.98 -5.65
C THR A 106 8.32 1.57 -6.95
N ARG A 107 9.17 1.72 -7.95
CA ARG A 107 8.79 2.25 -9.27
C ARG A 107 9.52 1.49 -10.36
N LEU A 108 8.98 1.48 -11.57
CA LEU A 108 9.83 1.28 -12.75
C LEU A 108 10.80 2.46 -12.80
N GLY A 109 12.09 2.18 -12.87
CA GLY A 109 13.13 3.19 -13.01
C GLY A 109 12.86 4.11 -14.20
N SER A 110 13.40 5.33 -14.15
CA SER A 110 13.49 6.23 -15.31
C SER A 110 14.65 5.84 -16.20
#